data_AF-A0AAD6ZE54-F1
#
_entry.id   AF-A0AAD6ZE54-F1
#
_cell.length_a   1.000
_cell.length_b   1.000
_cell.length_c   1.000
_cell.angle_alpha   90.00
_cell.angle_beta   90.00
_cell.angle_gamma   90.00
#
_symmetry.space_group_name_H-M   'P 1'
#
loop_
_entity.id
_entity.type
_entity.pdbx_description
1 polymer ?
#
loop_
_entity_poly.entity_id
_entity_poly.type
_entity_poly.pdbx_seq_one_letter_code
_entity_poly.pdbx_strand_id
1 'polypeptide(L)'
;MLIWIKGALSPQEIRTRLLDENSEFQKEMIAYLESSHVGEFLTGTIAEVKAKVPYRNYHKKGLHEVIDDEATQHVPISYTDPTQTLPVKPPPLCEDCTEPLCENCAASAKWWRDYEETVDDLILRSNVHTC
;
A
#
# COMPACT_ATOMS: atom_id res chain seq x y z
N MET A 1 -3.64 -7.44 35.15
CA MET A 1 -2.40 -8.16 34.79
C MET A 1 -1.58 -7.22 33.92
N LEU A 2 -0.43 -6.74 34.40
CA LEU A 2 0.44 -5.82 33.66
C LEU A 2 1.58 -6.64 33.04
N ILE A 3 1.66 -6.66 31.71
CA ILE A 3 2.73 -7.32 30.97
C ILE A 3 3.92 -6.36 30.95
N TRP A 4 5.01 -6.72 31.61
CA TRP A 4 6.24 -5.93 31.61
C TRP A 4 7.12 -6.40 30.46
N ILE A 5 7.13 -5.62 29.38
CA ILE A 5 8.05 -5.83 28.27
C ILE A 5 9.38 -5.19 28.68
N LYS A 6 10.49 -5.94 28.61
CA LYS A 6 11.82 -5.43 28.96
C LYS A 6 12.17 -4.28 28.01
N GLY A 7 12.39 -3.08 28.55
CA GLY A 7 12.62 -1.85 27.78
C GLY A 7 11.36 -1.01 27.52
N ALA A 8 10.19 -1.42 28.00
CA ALA A 8 9.01 -0.58 27.96
C ALA A 8 9.08 0.54 28.99
N LEU A 9 8.72 1.74 28.55
CA LEU A 9 8.56 2.91 29.40
C LEU A 9 7.46 2.66 30.43
N SER A 10 7.65 3.18 31.64
CA SER A 10 6.58 3.17 32.63
C SER A 10 5.41 4.03 32.15
N PRO A 11 4.16 3.76 32.59
CA PRO A 11 3.01 4.57 32.22
C PRO A 11 3.17 6.06 32.50
N GLN A 12 3.93 6.42 33.54
CA GLN A 12 4.22 7.81 33.87
C GLN A 12 5.20 8.45 32.88
N GLU A 13 6.26 7.74 32.50
CA GLU A 13 7.21 8.22 31.48
C GLU A 13 6.53 8.38 30.11
N ILE A 14 5.66 7.45 29.73
CA ILE A 14 4.84 7.57 28.51
C ILE A 14 3.98 8.82 28.58
N ARG A 15 3.27 9.03 29.70
CA ARG A 15 2.42 10.22 29.90
C ARG A 15 3.24 11.51 29.79
N THR A 16 4.39 11.59 30.44
CA THR A 16 5.26 12.78 30.40
C THR A 16 5.75 13.06 28.98
N ARG A 17 6.22 12.02 28.26
CA ARG A 17 6.69 12.18 26.87
C ARG A 17 5.58 12.50 25.88
N LEU A 18 4.36 12.06 26.15
CA LEU A 18 3.20 12.34 25.30
C LEU A 18 2.63 13.75 25.50
N LEU A 19 2.73 14.30 26.72
CA LEU A 19 2.23 15.64 27.07
C LEU A 19 3.24 16.77 26.79
N ASP A 20 4.49 16.43 26.48
CA ASP A 20 5.50 17.41 26.10
C ASP A 20 5.45 17.66 24.59
N GLU A 21 4.93 18.83 24.21
CA GLU A 21 4.74 19.28 22.81
C GLU A 21 6.03 19.26 21.97
N ASN A 22 7.20 19.30 22.59
CA ASN A 22 8.49 19.25 21.90
C ASN A 22 9.13 17.86 21.90
N SER A 23 8.50 16.87 22.51
CA SER A 23 9.03 15.51 22.56
C SER A 23 9.05 14.87 21.17
N GLU A 24 10.21 14.36 20.78
CA GLU A 24 10.37 13.51 19.60
C GLU A 24 9.43 12.29 19.68
N PHE A 25 9.23 11.75 20.89
CA PHE A 25 8.31 10.63 21.11
C PHE A 25 6.86 10.96 20.72
N GLN A 26 6.35 12.14 21.06
CA GLN A 26 4.99 12.54 20.69
C GLN A 26 4.87 12.67 19.16
N LYS A 27 5.85 13.30 18.51
CA LYS A 27 5.86 13.49 17.05
C LYS A 27 5.88 12.17 16.31
N GLU A 28 6.77 11.25 16.69
CA GLU A 28 6.87 9.91 16.11
C GLU A 28 5.60 9.09 16.36
N MET A 29 5.00 9.18 17.55
CA MET A 29 3.74 8.51 17.86
C MET A 29 2.57 9.05 17.02
N ILE A 30 2.48 10.37 16.85
CA ILE A 30 1.46 10.99 15.98
C ILE A 30 1.69 10.57 14.53
N ALA A 31 2.93 10.65 14.04
CA ALA A 31 3.27 10.24 12.67
C ALA A 31 2.89 8.77 12.41
N TYR A 32 3.19 7.87 13.36
CA TYR A 32 2.78 6.47 13.27
C TYR A 32 1.25 6.29 13.26
N LEU A 33 0.52 7.03 14.10
CA LEU A 33 -0.93 6.96 14.14
C LEU A 33 -1.55 7.53 12.86
N GLU A 34 -1.01 8.61 12.33
CA GLU A 34 -1.42 9.19 11.05
C GLU A 34 -1.14 8.21 9.91
N SER A 35 0.05 7.60 9.85
CA SER A 35 0.39 6.58 8.85
C SER A 35 -0.43 5.30 8.99
N SER A 36 -0.94 5.00 10.18
CA SER A 36 -1.82 3.84 10.42
C SER A 36 -3.27 4.10 10.03
N HIS A 37 -3.73 5.36 10.09
CA HIS A 37 -5.12 5.75 9.83
C HIS A 37 -5.36 6.22 8.40
N VAL A 38 -4.32 6.71 7.72
CA VAL A 38 -4.38 6.95 6.28
C VAL A 38 -3.98 5.64 5.62
N GLY A 39 -4.88 5.02 4.86
CA GLY A 39 -4.55 3.90 3.99
C GLY A 39 -3.66 4.40 2.85
N GLU A 40 -2.41 4.70 3.18
CA GLU A 40 -1.43 5.25 2.24
C GLU A 40 -1.04 4.19 1.21
N PHE A 41 -0.65 4.70 0.05
CA PHE A 41 -0.14 3.89 -1.04
C PHE A 41 1.38 3.75 -0.88
N LEU A 42 1.91 2.60 -1.25
CA LEU A 42 3.33 2.25 -1.16
C LEU A 42 4.18 2.97 -2.21
N THR A 43 3.62 3.26 -3.39
CA THR A 43 4.37 3.83 -4.53
C THR A 43 4.18 5.33 -4.76
N GLY A 44 3.42 6.03 -3.92
CA GLY A 44 3.24 7.48 -4.01
C GLY A 44 1.92 8.01 -3.48
N THR A 45 1.50 9.17 -3.97
CA THR A 45 0.22 9.79 -3.58
C THR A 45 -0.96 9.18 -4.33
N ILE A 46 -2.18 9.35 -3.80
CA ILE A 46 -3.41 8.89 -4.45
C ILE A 46 -3.56 9.36 -5.90
N ALA A 47 -3.08 10.57 -6.23
CA ALA A 47 -3.16 11.12 -7.58
C ALA A 47 -2.24 10.38 -8.55
N GLU A 48 -1.02 10.04 -8.10
CA GLU A 48 -0.04 9.30 -8.89
C GLU A 48 -0.50 7.85 -9.10
N VAL A 49 -1.04 7.21 -8.07
CA VAL A 49 -1.59 5.85 -8.18
C VAL A 49 -2.80 5.83 -9.11
N LYS A 50 -3.72 6.79 -8.99
CA LYS A 50 -4.86 6.92 -9.92
C LYS A 50 -4.45 7.12 -11.38
N ALA A 51 -3.32 7.80 -11.63
CA ALA A 51 -2.81 7.97 -12.99
C ALA A 51 -2.19 6.69 -13.57
N LYS A 52 -1.67 5.80 -12.71
CA LYS A 52 -1.08 4.51 -13.11
C LYS A 52 -2.14 3.42 -13.29
N VAL A 53 -3.18 3.41 -12.46
CA VAL A 53 -4.21 2.36 -12.45
C VAL A 53 -5.27 2.64 -13.53
N PRO A 54 -5.51 1.72 -14.48
CA PRO A 54 -6.54 1.92 -15.47
C PRO A 54 -7.93 1.87 -14.84
N TYR A 55 -8.75 2.87 -15.15
CA TYR A 55 -10.16 2.89 -14.77
C TYR A 55 -10.89 1.75 -15.49
N ARG A 56 -11.30 0.72 -14.74
CA ARG A 56 -12.37 -0.18 -15.20
C ARG A 56 -13.67 0.59 -15.04
N ASN A 57 -14.07 1.31 -16.09
CA ASN A 57 -15.49 1.62 -16.28
C ASN A 57 -16.19 0.27 -16.38
N TYR A 58 -16.76 -0.17 -15.27
CA TYR A 58 -17.61 -1.34 -15.22
C TYR A 58 -18.87 -0.94 -16.01
N HIS A 59 -18.85 -1.09 -17.34
CA HIS A 59 -20.07 -1.39 -18.07
C HIS A 59 -20.57 -2.73 -17.51
N LYS A 60 -21.25 -2.71 -16.35
CA LYS A 60 -22.24 -3.73 -16.09
C LYS A 60 -23.23 -3.52 -17.21
N LYS A 61 -23.33 -4.48 -18.14
CA LYS A 61 -24.52 -4.65 -18.98
C LYS A 61 -25.71 -4.99 -18.07
N GLY A 62 -26.14 -4.00 -17.29
CA GLY A 62 -27.34 -4.00 -16.49
C GLY A 62 -28.27 -2.92 -17.01
N LEU A 63 -29.57 -3.07 -16.75
CA LEU A 63 -30.68 -2.32 -17.34
C LEU A 63 -30.69 -0.79 -17.05
N HIS A 64 -29.72 -0.27 -16.29
CA HIS A 64 -29.62 1.15 -15.96
C HIS A 64 -28.34 1.72 -16.57
N GLU A 65 -28.45 2.10 -17.84
CA GLU A 65 -27.46 2.84 -18.60
C GLU A 65 -27.41 4.28 -18.06
N VAL A 66 -26.29 4.66 -17.44
CA VAL A 66 -25.94 6.07 -17.26
C VAL A 66 -24.98 6.41 -18.38
N ILE A 67 -25.34 7.45 -19.12
CA ILE A 67 -24.69 7.95 -20.32
C ILE A 67 -23.19 8.17 -20.07
N ASP A 68 -22.38 7.69 -21.01
CA ASP A 68 -20.92 7.78 -21.00
C ASP A 68 -20.44 9.24 -20.92
N ASP A 69 -19.68 9.57 -19.88
CA ASP A 69 -18.75 10.70 -19.94
C ASP A 69 -17.45 10.21 -20.60
N GLU A 70 -17.02 10.95 -21.64
CA GLU A 70 -15.97 10.66 -22.62
C GLU A 70 -14.54 10.60 -22.05
N ALA A 71 -14.30 9.80 -21.01
CA ALA A 71 -12.97 9.55 -20.44
C ALA A 71 -12.67 8.05 -20.33
N THR A 72 -12.96 7.29 -21.39
CA THR A 72 -12.57 5.88 -21.53
C THR A 72 -11.06 5.79 -21.83
N GLN A 73 -10.23 5.92 -20.80
CA GLN A 73 -8.84 5.50 -20.89
C GLN A 73 -8.80 3.99 -21.18
N HIS A 74 -8.22 3.64 -22.32
CA HIS A 74 -8.02 2.27 -22.80
C HIS A 74 -7.38 1.41 -21.71
N VAL A 75 -8.13 0.44 -21.17
CA VAL A 75 -7.55 -0.61 -20.34
C VAL A 75 -6.62 -1.44 -21.24
N PRO A 76 -5.32 -1.54 -20.95
CA PRO A 76 -4.42 -2.40 -21.71
C PRO A 76 -4.94 -3.84 -21.68
N ILE A 77 -4.91 -4.55 -22.82
CA ILE A 77 -5.38 -5.95 -22.91
C ILE A 77 -4.62 -6.85 -21.91
N SER A 78 -3.39 -6.47 -21.55
CA SER A 78 -2.54 -7.18 -20.57
C SER A 78 -2.87 -6.87 -19.10
N TYR A 79 -3.74 -5.92 -18.81
CA TYR A 79 -4.09 -5.56 -17.44
C TYR A 79 -4.99 -6.62 -16.81
N THR A 80 -4.57 -7.12 -15.66
CA THR A 80 -5.32 -8.10 -14.86
C THR A 80 -5.70 -7.48 -13.54
N ASP A 81 -6.98 -7.55 -13.19
CA ASP A 81 -7.50 -6.92 -11.97
C ASP A 81 -7.03 -7.68 -10.72
N PRO A 82 -6.29 -7.01 -9.80
CA PRO A 82 -5.76 -7.66 -8.61
C PRO A 82 -6.85 -8.05 -7.61
N THR A 83 -8.04 -7.45 -7.68
CA THR A 83 -9.20 -7.84 -6.83
C THR A 83 -9.78 -9.20 -7.24
N GLN A 84 -9.48 -9.69 -8.45
CA GLN A 84 -10.04 -10.90 -9.04
C GLN A 84 -9.00 -12.01 -9.22
N THR A 85 -7.76 -11.78 -8.79
CA THR A 85 -6.64 -12.70 -8.99
C THR A 85 -5.87 -12.93 -7.71
N LEU A 86 -5.17 -14.07 -7.64
CA LEU A 86 -4.32 -14.39 -6.51
C LEU A 86 -2.96 -13.70 -6.66
N PRO A 87 -2.34 -13.25 -5.56
CA PRO A 87 -1.02 -12.64 -5.60
C PRO A 87 0.03 -13.63 -6.10
N VAL A 88 1.02 -13.11 -6.83
CA VAL A 88 2.15 -13.89 -7.30
C VAL A 88 3.05 -14.24 -6.11
N LYS A 89 3.39 -15.52 -5.96
CA LYS A 89 4.29 -15.97 -4.89
C LYS A 89 5.68 -15.32 -5.01
N PRO A 90 6.36 -15.00 -3.89
CA PRO A 90 7.71 -14.45 -3.94
C PRO A 90 8.69 -15.47 -4.53
N PRO A 91 9.76 -15.00 -5.21
CA PRO A 91 10.87 -15.84 -5.63
C PRO A 91 11.62 -16.42 -4.41
N PRO A 92 12.39 -17.51 -4.60
CA PRO A 92 13.18 -18.10 -3.53
C PRO A 92 14.23 -17.12 -3.01
N LEU A 93 14.51 -17.21 -1.70
CA LEU A 93 15.57 -16.44 -1.06
C LEU A 93 16.92 -16.82 -1.68
N CYS A 94 17.76 -15.82 -1.95
CA CYS A 94 19.14 -16.05 -2.34
C CYS A 94 19.99 -16.16 -1.06
N GLU A 95 20.50 -17.36 -0.78
CA GLU A 95 21.29 -17.62 0.44
C GLU A 95 22.73 -17.10 0.30
N ASP A 96 23.29 -17.08 -0.91
CA ASP A 96 24.67 -16.68 -1.18
C ASP A 96 24.77 -15.61 -2.28
N CYS A 97 24.51 -14.35 -1.90
CA CYS A 97 24.63 -13.19 -2.79
C CYS A 97 26.09 -12.73 -2.92
N THR A 98 26.99 -13.55 -3.47
CA THR A 98 28.39 -13.16 -3.70
C THR A 98 28.66 -12.64 -5.12
N GLU A 99 27.75 -12.87 -6.06
CA GLU A 99 27.88 -12.38 -7.43
C GLU A 99 27.18 -11.02 -7.63
N PRO A 100 27.83 -10.06 -8.32
CA PRO A 100 27.28 -8.72 -8.56
C PRO A 100 26.05 -8.71 -9.48
N LEU A 101 25.74 -9.82 -10.16
CA LEU A 101 24.61 -9.96 -11.10
C LEU A 101 23.70 -11.15 -10.75
N CYS A 102 23.37 -11.33 -9.47
CA CYS A 102 22.47 -12.41 -9.07
C CYS A 102 21.05 -12.24 -9.66
N GLU A 103 20.64 -13.18 -10.51
CA GLU A 103 19.30 -13.21 -11.13
C GLU A 103 18.18 -13.32 -10.08
N ASN A 104 18.41 -14.02 -8.97
CA ASN A 104 17.43 -14.17 -7.88
C ASN A 104 17.22 -12.85 -7.12
N CYS A 105 18.27 -12.05 -6.94
CA CYS A 105 18.16 -10.72 -6.35
C CYS A 105 17.39 -9.77 -7.28
N ALA A 106 17.67 -9.82 -8.59
CA ALA A 106 16.94 -9.04 -9.57
C ALA A 106 15.46 -9.45 -9.65
N ALA A 107 15.17 -10.74 -9.59
CA ALA A 107 13.81 -11.28 -9.55
C ALA A 107 13.08 -10.87 -8.26
N SER A 108 13.75 -10.91 -7.11
CA SER A 108 13.21 -10.44 -5.83
C SER A 108 12.91 -8.95 -5.86
N ALA A 109 13.84 -8.13 -6.34
CA ALA A 109 13.65 -6.68 -6.45
C ALA A 109 12.49 -6.34 -7.41
N LYS A 110 12.39 -7.06 -8.53
CA LYS A 110 11.25 -6.93 -9.44
C LYS A 110 9.94 -7.33 -8.76
N TRP A 111 9.91 -8.46 -8.05
CA TRP A 111 8.72 -8.93 -7.35
C TRP A 111 8.25 -7.94 -6.28
N TRP A 112 9.17 -7.33 -5.51
CA TRP A 112 8.82 -6.30 -4.53
C TRP A 112 8.16 -5.08 -5.17
N ARG A 113 8.73 -4.60 -6.28
CA ARG A 113 8.13 -3.48 -7.03
C ARG A 113 6.75 -3.85 -7.58
N ASP A 114 6.61 -5.02 -8.19
CA ASP A 114 5.34 -5.48 -8.76
C ASP A 114 4.30 -5.70 -7.63
N TYR A 115 4.73 -6.14 -6.45
CA TYR A 115 3.91 -6.26 -5.24
C TYR A 115 3.38 -4.90 -4.76
N GLU A 116 4.25 -3.89 -4.64
CA GLU A 116 3.87 -2.55 -4.21
C GLU A 116 2.82 -1.94 -5.16
N GLU A 117 3.04 -2.04 -6.47
CA GLU A 117 2.07 -1.58 -7.48
C GLU A 117 0.74 -2.32 -7.39
N THR A 118 0.77 -3.63 -7.15
CA THR A 118 -0.43 -4.47 -7.03
C THR A 118 -1.25 -4.12 -5.78
N VAL A 119 -0.56 -3.87 -4.65
CA VAL A 119 -1.19 -3.47 -3.39
C VAL A 119 -1.83 -2.09 -3.53
N ASP A 120 -1.16 -1.17 -4.20
CA ASP A 120 -1.70 0.18 -4.43
C ASP A 120 -2.97 0.16 -5.25
N ASP A 121 -3.01 -0.64 -6.32
CA ASP A 121 -4.21 -0.84 -7.14
C ASP A 121 -5.34 -1.49 -6.31
N LEU A 122 -5.02 -2.48 -5.47
CA LEU A 122 -5.98 -3.11 -4.57
C LEU A 122 -6.56 -2.12 -3.56
N ILE A 123 -5.72 -1.34 -2.88
CA ILE A 123 -6.14 -0.31 -1.92
C ILE A 123 -7.00 0.74 -2.61
N LEU A 124 -6.60 1.18 -3.81
CA LEU A 124 -7.34 2.18 -4.57
C LEU A 124 -8.77 1.68 -4.88
N ARG A 125 -8.90 0.41 -5.27
CA ARG A 125 -10.20 -0.19 -5.62
C ARG A 125 -11.07 -0.52 -4.41
N SER A 126 -10.47 -0.92 -3.29
CA SER A 126 -11.20 -1.39 -2.11
C SER A 126 -11.51 -0.30 -1.09
N ASN A 127 -10.63 0.69 -0.93
CA ASN A 127 -10.68 1.62 0.21
C ASN A 127 -11.01 3.06 -0.19
N VAL A 128 -10.97 3.41 -1.48
CA VAL A 128 -11.32 4.75 -1.96
C VAL A 128 -12.77 4.76 -2.43
N HIS A 129 -13.65 5.30 -1.59
CA HIS A 129 -15.04 5.53 -1.94
C HIS A 129 -15.22 6.96 -2.46
N THR A 130 -15.76 7.11 -3.66
CA THR A 130 -16.29 8.39 -4.14
C THR A 130 -17.71 8.56 -3.58
N CYS A 131 -17.87 9.50 -2.64
CA CYS A 131 -19.18 9.97 -2.18
C CYS A 131 -19.80 10.95 -3.16
#